data_AF-A0A3D4NL68-F1
#
_entry.id   AF-A0A3D4NL68-F1
#
_cell.length_a   1.000
_cell.length_b   1.000
_cell.length_c   1.000
_cell.angle_alpha   90.00
_cell.angle_beta   90.00
_cell.angle_gamma   90.00
#
_symmetry.space_group_name_H-M   'P 1'
#
loop_
_entity.id
_entity.type
_entity.pdbx_description
1 polymer ?
#
loop_
_entity_poly.entity_id
_entity_poly.type
_entity_poly.pdbx_seq_one_letter_code
_entity_poly.pdbx_strand_id
1 'polypeptide(L)'
;LDCLLAEHTRAGAELSVVISGHFSRFCLVPWSDQISSPDELLGFAQLCFEDLFGVPTQPWSLVLSAEPAGYDRIASALPQDLLARLRSLVSGRSLRLRSVQPYLMAAFNHFDKSLDAGDFLFVV
;
A
#
# COMPACT_ATOMS: atom_id res chain seq x y z
N LEU A 1 17.56 -9.48 4.65
CA LEU A 1 17.30 -8.70 3.43
C LEU A 1 18.57 -8.09 2.87
N ASP A 2 19.32 -7.32 3.66
CA ASP A 2 20.53 -6.64 3.20
C ASP A 2 21.55 -7.59 2.54
N CYS A 3 22.03 -8.61 3.28
CA CYS A 3 22.96 -9.62 2.75
C CYS A 3 22.50 -10.26 1.42
N LEU A 4 21.23 -10.69 1.33
CA LEU A 4 20.68 -11.27 0.10
C LEU A 4 20.72 -10.29 -1.09
N LEU A 5 20.40 -9.01 -0.86
CA LEU A 5 20.50 -8.01 -1.92
C LEU A 5 21.96 -7.79 -2.33
N ALA A 6 22.95 -7.98 -1.44
CA ALA A 6 24.37 -7.74 -1.77
C ALA A 6 24.89 -8.82 -2.70
N GLU A 7 24.45 -10.05 -2.47
CA GLU A 7 24.87 -11.21 -3.24
C GLU A 7 24.19 -11.26 -4.62
N HIS A 8 22.95 -10.78 -4.74
CA HIS A 8 22.11 -11.04 -5.92
C HIS A 8 21.76 -9.80 -6.75
N THR A 9 22.16 -8.58 -6.33
CA THR A 9 21.81 -7.35 -7.05
C THR A 9 23.02 -6.49 -7.38
N ARG A 10 22.93 -5.78 -8.50
CA ARG A 10 23.92 -4.79 -8.95
C ARG A 10 23.40 -3.38 -8.74
N ALA A 11 24.31 -2.42 -8.62
CA ALA A 11 23.95 -1.00 -8.57
C ALA A 11 23.06 -0.61 -9.76
N GLY A 12 22.06 0.23 -9.51
CA GLY A 12 21.05 0.65 -10.50
C GLY A 12 19.94 -0.37 -10.78
N ALA A 13 19.96 -1.56 -10.17
CA ALA A 13 18.87 -2.52 -10.33
C ALA A 13 17.55 -2.01 -9.71
N GLU A 14 16.44 -2.42 -10.29
CA GLU A 14 15.10 -2.09 -9.80
C GLU A 14 14.65 -3.10 -8.75
N LEU A 15 14.10 -2.61 -7.65
CA LEU A 15 13.54 -3.40 -6.56
C LEU A 15 12.03 -3.21 -6.49
N SER A 16 11.28 -4.31 -6.57
CA SER A 16 9.86 -4.37 -6.23
C SER A 16 9.69 -5.20 -4.98
N VAL A 17 8.98 -4.67 -3.99
CA VAL A 17 8.78 -5.32 -2.69
C VAL A 17 7.31 -5.67 -2.52
N VAL A 18 7.04 -6.95 -2.28
CA VAL A 18 5.72 -7.42 -1.88
C VAL A 18 5.70 -7.62 -0.37
N ILE A 19 4.75 -6.97 0.30
CA ILE A 19 4.64 -6.95 1.76
C ILE A 19 3.58 -7.94 2.20
N SER A 20 3.91 -8.77 3.20
CA SER A 20 2.95 -9.68 3.83
C SER A 20 1.74 -8.90 4.37
N GLY A 21 0.54 -9.49 4.25
CA GLY A 21 -0.70 -8.95 4.80
C GLY A 21 -0.62 -8.65 6.30
N HIS A 22 0.29 -9.30 7.05
CA HIS A 22 0.53 -8.99 8.45
C HIS A 22 0.88 -7.51 8.72
N PHE A 23 1.54 -6.84 7.77
CA PHE A 23 1.94 -5.44 7.90
C PHE A 23 0.98 -4.48 7.19
N SER A 24 -0.02 -5.00 6.48
CA SER A 24 -0.95 -4.20 5.69
C SER A 24 -2.31 -4.16 6.34
N ARG A 25 -2.86 -2.95 6.47
CA ARG A 25 -4.27 -2.76 6.83
C ARG A 25 -5.00 -2.20 5.62
N PHE A 26 -6.25 -2.60 5.47
CA PHE A 26 -7.13 -2.10 4.42
C PHE A 26 -8.40 -1.55 5.04
N CYS A 27 -8.93 -0.50 4.45
CA CYS A 27 -10.29 -0.04 4.72
C CYS A 27 -10.95 0.43 3.43
N LEU A 28 -12.28 0.41 3.44
CA LEU A 28 -13.08 1.10 2.45
C LEU A 28 -13.33 2.52 2.97
N VAL A 29 -12.92 3.53 2.21
CA VAL A 29 -13.13 4.95 2.50
C VAL A 29 -14.37 5.40 1.74
N PRO A 30 -15.47 5.74 2.44
CA PRO A 30 -16.71 6.13 1.78
C PRO A 30 -16.55 7.36 0.89
N TRP A 31 -17.33 7.45 -0.19
CA TRP A 31 -17.45 8.70 -0.93
C TRP A 31 -18.06 9.81 -0.05
N SER A 32 -17.58 11.05 -0.23
CA SER A 32 -18.18 12.24 0.39
C SER A 32 -18.04 13.45 -0.53
N ASP A 33 -19.17 14.08 -0.87
CA ASP A 33 -19.21 15.34 -1.63
C ASP A 33 -18.63 16.54 -0.84
N GLN A 34 -18.37 16.38 0.46
CA GLN A 34 -17.77 17.41 1.31
C GLN A 34 -16.23 17.42 1.23
N ILE A 35 -15.61 16.39 0.66
CA ILE A 35 -14.16 16.29 0.51
C ILE A 35 -13.77 16.90 -0.83
N SER A 36 -13.03 18.01 -0.77
CA SER A 36 -12.71 18.83 -1.93
C SER A 36 -11.22 18.83 -2.28
N SER A 37 -10.36 18.30 -1.40
CA SER A 37 -8.91 18.27 -1.59
C SER A 37 -8.27 16.91 -1.26
N PRO A 38 -7.09 16.62 -1.82
CA PRO A 38 -6.34 15.41 -1.48
C PRO A 38 -5.96 15.31 0.00
N ASP A 39 -5.67 16.44 0.66
CA ASP A 39 -5.30 16.46 2.09
C ASP A 39 -6.51 16.17 2.98
N GLU A 40 -7.69 16.71 2.65
CA GLU A 40 -8.96 16.35 3.32
C GLU A 40 -9.29 14.87 3.14
N LEU A 41 -9.06 14.32 1.93
CA LEU A 41 -9.27 12.90 1.66
C LEU A 41 -8.33 12.02 2.50
N LEU A 42 -7.06 12.40 2.62
CA LEU A 42 -6.10 11.70 3.46
C LEU A 42 -6.49 11.77 4.94
N GLY A 43 -6.93 12.93 5.43
CA GLY A 43 -7.42 13.09 6.80
C GLY A 43 -8.67 12.25 7.09
N PHE A 44 -9.62 12.23 6.15
CA PHE A 44 -10.80 11.38 6.27
C PHE A 44 -10.44 9.89 6.28
N ALA A 45 -9.54 9.45 5.40
CA ALA A 45 -9.06 8.08 5.39
C ALA A 45 -8.37 7.70 6.71
N GLN A 46 -7.56 8.60 7.29
CA GLN A 46 -6.95 8.39 8.60
C GLN A 46 -8.01 8.15 9.68
N LEU A 47 -9.08 8.96 9.71
CA LEU A 47 -10.20 8.76 10.64
C LEU A 47 -10.88 7.40 10.43
N CYS A 48 -11.11 6.97 9.18
CA CYS A 48 -11.64 5.64 8.90
C CYS A 48 -10.74 4.52 9.43
N PHE A 49 -9.42 4.67 9.30
CA PHE A 49 -8.46 3.71 9.85
C PHE A 49 -8.45 3.71 11.39
N GLU A 50 -8.53 4.87 12.02
CA GLU A 50 -8.60 5.00 13.49
C GLU A 50 -9.89 4.43 14.06
N ASP A 51 -11.02 4.60 13.36
CA ASP A 51 -12.31 4.01 13.75
C ASP A 51 -12.26 2.47 13.70
N LEU A 52 -11.66 1.90 12.64
CA LEU A 52 -11.60 0.44 12.45
C LEU A 52 -10.52 -0.26 13.28
N PHE A 53 -9.36 0.37 13.47
CA PHE A 53 -8.18 -0.26 14.06
C PHE A 53 -7.71 0.40 15.36
N GLY A 54 -8.36 1.49 15.79
CA GLY A 54 -7.91 2.34 16.88
C GLY A 54 -6.79 3.28 16.47
N VAL A 55 -6.49 4.24 17.35
CA VAL A 55 -5.35 5.16 17.18
C VAL A 55 -4.06 4.35 17.12
N PRO A 56 -3.26 4.49 16.06
CA PRO A 56 -2.10 3.64 15.89
C PRO A 56 -0.98 4.04 16.85
N THR A 57 -0.29 3.05 17.43
CA THR A 57 0.90 3.29 18.27
C THR A 57 2.12 3.74 17.47
N GLN A 58 2.07 3.60 16.14
CA GLN A 58 3.10 4.00 15.19
C GLN A 58 2.45 4.64 13.96
N PRO A 59 3.04 5.66 13.35
CA PRO A 59 2.44 6.31 12.20
C PRO A 59 2.26 5.36 11.01
N TRP A 60 1.13 5.51 10.31
CA TRP A 60 0.86 4.83 9.06
C TRP A 60 1.09 5.75 7.87
N SER A 61 1.61 5.16 6.79
CA SER A 61 1.58 5.75 5.46
C SER A 61 0.40 5.15 4.72
N LEU A 62 -0.52 6.01 4.30
CA LEU A 62 -1.74 5.62 3.60
C LEU A 62 -1.59 5.88 2.10
N VAL A 63 -2.21 5.02 1.31
CA VAL A 63 -2.45 5.20 -0.12
C VAL A 63 -3.90 4.84 -0.43
N LEU A 64 -4.53 5.56 -1.34
CA LEU A 64 -5.91 5.34 -1.75
C LEU A 64 -5.98 4.97 -3.23
N SER A 65 -6.96 4.15 -3.61
CA SER A 65 -7.28 3.89 -5.01
C SER A 65 -7.84 5.15 -5.68
N ALA A 66 -7.63 5.22 -6.99
CA ALA A 66 -8.19 6.26 -7.83
C ALA A 66 -9.58 5.82 -8.29
N GLU A 67 -10.62 6.30 -7.61
CA GLU A 67 -12.01 6.06 -8.02
C GLU A 67 -12.67 7.33 -8.56
N PRO A 68 -13.66 7.21 -9.47
CA PRO A 68 -14.53 8.32 -9.84
C PRO A 68 -15.32 8.88 -8.65
N ALA A 69 -15.86 10.09 -8.82
CA ALA A 69 -16.79 10.65 -7.84
C ALA A 69 -18.04 9.77 -7.69
N GLY A 70 -18.56 9.66 -6.47
CA GLY A 70 -19.71 8.81 -6.13
C GLY A 70 -19.37 7.37 -5.75
N TYR A 71 -18.10 6.98 -5.79
CA TYR A 71 -17.65 5.63 -5.44
C TYR A 71 -16.74 5.63 -4.21
N ASP A 72 -16.95 4.63 -3.37
CA ASP A 72 -16.07 4.33 -2.24
C ASP A 72 -14.69 3.88 -2.75
N ARG A 73 -13.64 4.23 -2.00
CA ARG A 73 -12.24 3.96 -2.37
C ARG A 73 -11.65 2.89 -1.48
N ILE A 74 -10.80 2.03 -2.04
CA ILE A 74 -9.97 1.15 -1.21
C ILE A 74 -8.74 1.93 -0.77
N ALA A 75 -8.47 1.93 0.54
CA ALA A 75 -7.23 2.47 1.09
C ALA A 75 -6.40 1.37 1.73
N SER A 76 -5.08 1.51 1.63
CA SER A 76 -4.09 0.65 2.27
C SER A 76 -3.20 1.47 3.18
N ALA A 77 -2.93 0.96 4.38
CA ALA A 77 -2.01 1.54 5.34
C ALA A 77 -0.85 0.57 5.62
N LEU A 78 0.37 1.10 5.62
CA LEU A 78 1.60 0.40 6.02
C LEU A 78 2.31 1.20 7.13
N PRO A 79 3.03 0.55 8.06
CA PRO A 79 3.88 1.25 9.02
C PRO A 79 4.89 2.16 8.30
N GLN A 80 4.90 3.45 8.67
CA GLN A 80 5.79 4.42 8.04
C GLN A 80 7.27 4.05 8.24
N ASP A 81 7.63 3.53 9.42
CA ASP A 81 8.99 3.09 9.73
C ASP A 81 9.47 1.94 8.84
N LEU A 82 8.57 1.02 8.46
CA LEU A 82 8.89 -0.06 7.54
C LEU A 82 9.29 0.51 6.17
N LEU A 83 8.49 1.46 5.65
CA LEU A 83 8.78 2.13 4.39
C LEU A 83 10.07 2.96 4.46
N ALA A 84 10.30 3.67 5.57
CA ALA A 84 11.51 4.47 5.77
C ALA A 84 12.76 3.58 5.76
N ARG A 85 12.73 2.43 6.46
CA ARG A 85 13.83 1.46 6.49
C ARG A 85 14.08 0.85 5.11
N LEU A 86 13.03 0.52 4.35
CA LEU A 86 13.18 0.03 2.97
C LEU A 86 13.85 1.07 2.06
N ARG A 87 13.42 2.33 2.13
CA ARG A 87 14.03 3.41 1.35
C ARG A 87 15.50 3.62 1.73
N SER A 88 15.82 3.63 3.03
CA SER A 88 17.20 3.76 3.51
C SER A 88 18.10 2.64 3.00
N LEU A 89 17.63 1.38 3.06
CA LEU A 89 18.35 0.21 2.57
C LEU A 89 18.63 0.31 1.06
N VAL A 90 17.62 0.70 0.28
CA VAL A 90 17.74 0.86 -1.18
C VAL A 90 18.73 1.96 -1.54
N SER A 91 18.63 3.12 -0.91
CA SER A 91 19.53 4.25 -1.16
C SER A 91 20.98 3.92 -0.82
N GLY A 92 21.22 3.22 0.30
CA GLY A 92 22.57 2.79 0.70
C GLY A 92 23.24 1.82 -0.28
N ARG A 93 22.47 1.24 -1.21
CA ARG A 93 22.93 0.24 -2.20
C ARG A 93 22.84 0.73 -3.65
N SER A 94 22.49 2.00 -3.85
CA SER A 94 22.25 2.58 -5.18
C SER A 94 21.23 1.78 -6.01
N LEU A 95 20.23 1.18 -5.35
CA LEU A 95 19.12 0.51 -6.00
C LEU A 95 17.99 1.51 -6.31
N ARG A 96 17.06 1.14 -7.19
CA ARG A 96 15.85 1.93 -7.46
C ARG A 96 14.62 1.20 -6.92
N LEU A 97 14.01 1.72 -5.85
CA LEU A 97 12.75 1.17 -5.34
C LEU A 97 11.61 1.53 -6.30
N ARG A 98 11.18 0.54 -7.10
CA ARG A 98 10.13 0.70 -8.11
C ARG A 98 8.74 0.64 -7.51
N SER A 99 8.50 -0.31 -6.60
CA SER A 99 7.21 -0.48 -5.96
C SER A 99 7.33 -1.11 -4.58
N VAL A 100 6.38 -0.76 -3.71
CA VAL A 100 6.07 -1.49 -2.48
C VAL A 100 4.58 -1.75 -2.50
N GLN A 101 4.19 -3.02 -2.52
CA GLN A 101 2.79 -3.42 -2.69
C GLN A 101 2.41 -4.44 -1.62
N PRO A 102 1.26 -4.27 -0.94
CA PRO A 102 0.68 -5.36 -0.16
C PRO A 102 0.46 -6.60 -1.03
N TYR A 103 0.63 -7.79 -0.45
CA TYR A 103 0.43 -9.06 -1.16
C TYR A 103 -0.96 -9.17 -1.80
N LEU A 104 -2.00 -8.76 -1.08
CA LEU A 104 -3.37 -8.75 -1.60
C LEU A 104 -3.48 -7.95 -2.91
N MET A 105 -2.87 -6.77 -2.97
CA MET A 105 -2.91 -5.92 -4.18
C MET A 105 -2.01 -6.46 -5.29
N ALA A 106 -0.89 -7.10 -4.94
CA ALA A 106 -0.04 -7.77 -5.93
C ALA A 106 -0.78 -8.94 -6.59
N ALA A 107 -1.50 -9.74 -5.81
CA ALA A 107 -2.32 -10.84 -6.30
C ALA A 107 -3.51 -10.31 -7.12
N PHE A 108 -4.27 -9.33 -6.59
CA PHE A 108 -5.39 -8.73 -7.29
C PHE A 108 -4.96 -8.17 -8.65
N ASN A 109 -3.95 -7.30 -8.71
CA ASN A 109 -3.48 -6.69 -9.96
C ASN A 109 -2.95 -7.73 -10.98
N HIS A 110 -2.52 -8.90 -10.52
CA HIS A 110 -2.11 -9.98 -11.40
C HIS A 110 -3.30 -10.66 -12.08
N PHE A 111 -4.39 -10.87 -11.34
CA PHE A 111 -5.57 -11.60 -11.81
C PHE A 111 -6.70 -10.70 -12.32
N ASP A 112 -6.70 -9.41 -12.03
CA ASP A 112 -7.77 -8.45 -12.36
C ASP A 112 -8.22 -8.55 -13.83
N LYS A 113 -7.26 -8.70 -14.76
CA LYS A 113 -7.55 -8.84 -16.20
C LYS A 113 -8.12 -10.19 -16.63
N SER A 114 -8.09 -11.18 -15.75
CA SER A 114 -8.57 -12.55 -15.99
C SER A 114 -9.82 -12.90 -15.19
N LEU A 115 -10.32 -11.99 -14.37
CA LEU A 115 -11.52 -12.19 -13.57
C LEU A 115 -12.72 -11.59 -14.31
N ASP A 116 -13.74 -12.40 -14.53
CA ASP A 116 -15.01 -11.92 -15.08
C ASP A 116 -15.87 -11.29 -13.98
N ALA A 117 -16.89 -10.52 -14.39
CA ALA A 117 -17.83 -9.92 -13.47
C ALA A 117 -18.57 -11.00 -12.65
N GLY A 118 -18.32 -11.01 -11.34
CA GLY A 118 -18.89 -11.99 -10.40
C GLY A 118 -17.90 -13.04 -9.91
N ASP A 119 -16.68 -13.09 -10.46
CA ASP A 119 -15.61 -13.91 -9.91
C ASP A 119 -15.07 -13.34 -8.59
N PHE A 120 -14.49 -14.21 -7.77
CA PHE A 120 -13.88 -13.83 -6.50
C PHE A 120 -12.48 -14.42 -6.37
N LEU A 121 -11.55 -13.61 -5.85
CA LEU A 121 -10.20 -14.04 -5.50
C LEU A 121 -10.08 -14.18 -3.99
N PHE A 122 -9.76 -15.37 -3.51
CA PHE A 122 -9.43 -15.60 -2.11
C PHE A 122 -7.91 -15.65 -1.94
N VAL A 123 -7.36 -14.72 -1.16
CA VAL A 123 -5.93 -14.60 -0.89
C VAL A 123 -5.71 -14.87 0.60
N VAL A 124 -4.85 -15.84 0.92
CA VAL A 124 -4.47 -16.25 2.28
C VAL A 124 -3.05 -15.84 2.63
#